data_AF-A0A916ED04-F1
#
_entry.id   AF-A0A916ED04-F1
#
_cell.length_a   1.000
_cell.length_b   1.000
_cell.length_c   1.000
_cell.angle_alpha   90.00
_cell.angle_beta   90.00
_cell.angle_gamma   90.00
#
_symmetry.space_group_name_H-M   'P 1'
#
loop_
_entity.id
_entity.type
_entity.pdbx_description
1 polymer ?
#
loop_
_entity_poly.entity_id
_entity_poly.type
_entity_poly.pdbx_seq_one_letter_code
_entity_poly.pdbx_strand_id
1 'polypeptide(L)'
;MNNVKCVIATRVMDYTFGVEISCLWKDGDPLDRHTSDGRIYKFLKIVECDDIVTIDQEFTTENLVPIYPDQTTITFDIYYTREQDADYCNEPGMKLLGSLLIDLPEVHLGTNRPCTFCLSFGDMEIKARAFNQTNGQHYQTKFEFNTFKVIWLCFKAR
;
A
#
# COMPACT_ATOMS: atom_id res chain seq x y z
N MET A 1 -23.90 -10.08 33.20
CA MET A 1 -22.46 -9.92 32.87
C MET A 1 -22.39 -9.28 31.50
N ASN A 2 -22.33 -7.95 31.46
CA ASN A 2 -22.18 -7.23 30.19
C ASN A 2 -20.72 -7.35 29.80
N ASN A 3 -20.44 -8.24 28.85
CA ASN A 3 -19.14 -8.34 28.22
C ASN A 3 -19.01 -7.10 27.34
N VAL A 4 -18.57 -5.98 27.93
CA VAL A 4 -18.29 -4.74 27.19
C VAL A 4 -17.06 -5.05 26.35
N LYS A 5 -17.30 -5.61 25.17
CA LYS A 5 -16.29 -5.73 24.13
C LYS A 5 -15.89 -4.29 23.83
N CYS A 6 -14.72 -3.88 24.28
CA CYS A 6 -14.14 -2.59 23.94
C CYS A 6 -13.91 -2.64 22.43
N VAL A 7 -14.88 -2.16 21.65
CA VAL A 7 -14.72 -1.99 20.22
C VAL A 7 -13.88 -0.73 20.09
N ILE A 8 -12.61 -0.91 19.72
CA ILE A 8 -11.80 0.20 19.26
C ILE A 8 -12.52 0.73 18.02
N ALA A 9 -13.17 1.87 18.12
CA ALA A 9 -13.87 2.44 16.97
C ALA A 9 -12.89 3.04 15.96
N THR A 10 -11.78 3.58 16.48
CA THR A 10 -10.80 4.32 15.71
C THR A 10 -9.39 4.09 16.24
N ARG A 11 -8.39 4.27 15.39
CA ARG A 11 -6.97 4.26 15.75
C ARG A 11 -6.26 5.47 15.18
N VAL A 12 -5.23 5.94 15.87
CA VAL A 12 -4.27 6.91 15.33
C VAL A 12 -3.18 6.11 14.61
N MET A 13 -2.80 6.56 13.42
CA MET A 13 -1.83 5.87 12.59
C MET A 13 -0.39 6.28 12.94
N ASP A 14 0.44 5.33 13.37
CA ASP A 14 1.85 5.60 13.69
C ASP A 14 2.74 5.77 12.42
N TYR A 15 2.21 5.40 11.26
CA TYR A 15 2.93 5.34 9.99
C TYR A 15 2.04 5.80 8.84
N THR A 16 2.65 6.46 7.87
CA THR A 16 2.09 6.71 6.55
C THR A 16 2.18 5.41 5.75
N PHE A 17 1.08 5.01 5.10
CA PHE A 17 1.00 3.82 4.25
C PHE A 17 0.68 4.21 2.81
N GLY A 18 1.23 3.46 1.87
CA GLY A 18 1.01 3.68 0.45
C GLY A 18 1.52 2.53 -0.39
N VAL A 19 1.44 2.70 -1.71
CA VAL A 19 1.90 1.71 -2.68
C VAL A 19 2.92 2.30 -3.63
N GLU A 20 3.83 1.47 -4.13
CA GLU A 20 4.71 1.88 -5.22
C GLU A 20 3.92 2.03 -6.53
N ILE A 21 4.14 3.14 -7.22
CA ILE A 21 3.65 3.35 -8.59
C ILE A 21 4.81 3.69 -9.52
N SER A 22 4.80 3.13 -10.72
CA SER A 22 5.77 3.46 -11.77
C SER A 22 5.16 4.42 -12.76
N CYS A 23 5.59 5.68 -12.71
CA CYS A 23 5.14 6.74 -13.61
C CYS A 23 6.18 7.02 -14.69
N LEU A 24 5.76 7.58 -15.82
CA LEU A 24 6.72 8.21 -16.74
C LEU A 24 7.43 9.35 -16.01
N TRP A 25 8.75 9.42 -16.18
CA TRP A 25 9.56 10.52 -15.67
C TRP A 25 9.21 11.81 -16.42
N LYS A 26 9.17 12.94 -15.71
CA LYS A 26 8.81 14.25 -16.27
C LYS A 26 9.81 15.32 -15.83
N ASP A 27 9.84 16.43 -16.57
CA ASP A 27 10.63 17.61 -16.21
C ASP A 27 10.28 18.07 -14.78
N GLY A 28 11.30 18.12 -13.91
CA GLY A 28 11.15 18.42 -12.49
C GLY A 28 11.30 17.20 -11.57
N ASP A 29 11.19 15.98 -12.10
CA ASP A 29 11.51 14.78 -11.34
C ASP A 29 13.04 14.66 -11.11
N PRO A 30 13.47 14.05 -9.99
CA PRO A 30 14.89 13.88 -9.66
C PRO A 30 15.60 12.98 -10.68
N LEU A 31 16.75 13.43 -11.18
CA LEU A 31 17.53 12.74 -12.20
C LEU A 31 18.18 11.44 -11.68
N ASP A 32 18.56 11.43 -10.40
CA ASP A 32 19.14 10.27 -9.72
C ASP A 32 18.14 9.12 -9.50
N ARG A 33 16.84 9.37 -9.71
CA ARG A 33 15.76 8.37 -9.62
C ARG A 33 15.15 7.99 -10.97
N HIS A 34 15.75 8.47 -12.06
CA HIS A 34 15.36 8.12 -13.41
C HIS A 34 15.77 6.67 -13.73
N THR A 35 14.80 5.85 -14.09
CA THR A 35 15.02 4.44 -14.46
C THR A 35 15.41 4.33 -15.94
N SER A 36 16.05 3.22 -16.33
CA SER A 36 16.53 3.02 -17.70
C SER A 36 15.42 2.93 -18.75
N ASP A 37 14.18 2.64 -18.33
CA ASP A 37 12.97 2.60 -19.16
C ASP A 37 12.23 3.95 -19.22
N GLY A 38 12.82 5.04 -18.72
CA GLY A 38 12.24 6.39 -18.80
C GLY A 38 11.17 6.67 -17.75
N ARG A 39 11.26 6.01 -16.60
CA ARG A 39 10.25 6.03 -15.55
C ARG A 39 10.83 6.48 -14.20
N ILE A 40 9.96 6.52 -13.21
CA ILE A 40 10.28 6.83 -11.83
C ILE A 40 9.30 6.08 -10.90
N TYR A 41 9.84 5.49 -9.84
CA TYR A 41 9.06 4.85 -8.79
C TYR A 41 8.68 5.87 -7.72
N LYS A 42 7.38 6.15 -7.58
CA LYS A 42 6.84 7.09 -6.59
C LYS A 42 6.07 6.34 -5.51
N PHE A 43 6.05 6.92 -4.32
CA PHE A 43 5.24 6.44 -3.22
C PHE A 43 3.87 7.12 -3.27
N LEU A 44 2.85 6.36 -3.67
CA LEU A 44 1.48 6.85 -3.64
C LEU A 44 0.91 6.68 -2.24
N LYS A 45 0.88 7.78 -1.48
CA LYS A 45 0.27 7.84 -0.15
C LYS A 45 -1.22 7.50 -0.20
N ILE A 46 -1.66 6.65 0.73
CA ILE A 46 -3.06 6.22 0.89
C ILE A 46 -3.60 6.67 2.26
N VAL A 47 -2.78 6.55 3.31
CA VAL A 47 -3.07 6.98 4.69
C VAL A 47 -1.82 7.64 5.26
N GLU A 48 -1.98 8.74 5.99
CA GLU A 48 -0.86 9.46 6.61
C GLU A 48 -0.70 9.07 8.09
N CYS A 49 0.52 9.21 8.62
CA CYS A 49 0.69 9.13 10.07
C CYS A 49 -0.09 10.28 10.75
N ASP A 50 -0.49 10.04 11.99
CA ASP A 50 -1.40 10.86 12.80
C ASP A 50 -2.86 10.92 12.31
N ASP A 51 -3.20 10.31 11.17
CA ASP A 51 -4.60 10.15 10.75
C ASP A 51 -5.40 9.33 11.77
N ILE A 52 -6.65 9.75 12.02
CA ILE A 52 -7.63 8.99 12.79
C ILE A 52 -8.43 8.13 11.83
N VAL A 53 -8.16 6.82 11.86
CA VAL A 53 -8.77 5.84 10.97
C VAL A 53 -9.79 5.00 11.73
N THR A 54 -10.99 4.85 11.17
CA THR A 54 -12.01 3.93 11.72
C THR A 54 -11.61 2.49 11.43
N ILE A 55 -11.82 1.57 12.37
CA ILE A 55 -11.53 0.14 12.13
C ILE A 55 -12.31 -0.37 10.92
N ASP A 56 -11.62 -1.13 10.07
CA ASP A 56 -12.11 -1.65 8.79
C ASP A 56 -12.54 -0.57 7.77
N GLN A 57 -12.20 0.71 8.00
CA GLN A 57 -12.33 1.75 6.98
C GLN A 57 -11.49 1.38 5.76
N GLU A 58 -12.12 1.45 4.59
CA GLU A 58 -11.51 1.13 3.31
C GLU A 58 -11.00 2.42 2.65
N PHE A 59 -9.72 2.43 2.30
CA PHE A 59 -9.08 3.46 1.48
C PHE A 59 -8.85 2.89 0.10
N THR A 60 -9.28 3.62 -0.93
CA THR A 60 -9.35 3.09 -2.30
C THR A 60 -8.56 3.96 -3.25
N THR A 61 -7.73 3.30 -4.06
CA THR A 61 -7.01 3.90 -5.17
C THR A 61 -7.48 3.25 -6.46
N GLU A 62 -8.07 4.04 -7.35
CA GLU A 62 -8.65 3.59 -8.62
C GLU A 62 -7.74 3.88 -9.81
N ASN A 63 -8.07 3.31 -10.97
CA ASN A 63 -7.41 3.57 -12.25
C ASN A 63 -5.91 3.23 -12.28
N LEU A 64 -5.50 2.21 -11.52
CA LEU A 64 -4.14 1.67 -11.57
C LEU A 64 -4.03 0.73 -12.76
N VAL A 65 -3.18 1.07 -13.74
CA VAL A 65 -3.05 0.35 -15.02
C VAL A 65 -1.69 -0.33 -15.14
N PRO A 66 -1.58 -1.42 -15.92
CA PRO A 66 -0.29 -2.04 -16.19
C PRO A 66 0.61 -1.07 -16.96
N ILE A 67 1.92 -1.19 -16.72
CA ILE A 67 2.94 -0.32 -17.32
C ILE A 67 3.08 -0.62 -18.80
N TYR A 68 3.10 -1.91 -19.13
CA TYR A 68 3.31 -2.41 -20.50
C TYR A 68 2.06 -3.09 -21.05
N PRO A 69 1.79 -2.98 -22.37
CA PRO A 69 0.61 -3.58 -23.00
C PRO A 69 0.53 -5.11 -22.84
N ASP A 70 1.67 -5.79 -22.81
CA ASP A 70 1.83 -7.25 -22.75
C ASP A 70 2.00 -7.79 -21.33
N GLN A 71 2.04 -6.92 -20.32
CA GLN A 71 2.19 -7.29 -18.91
C GLN A 71 1.01 -8.16 -18.46
N THR A 72 1.28 -9.36 -17.94
CA THR A 72 0.26 -10.32 -17.50
C THR A 72 -0.03 -10.29 -16.02
N THR A 73 0.73 -9.52 -15.23
CA THR A 73 0.55 -9.40 -13.78
C THR A 73 0.84 -7.98 -13.31
N ILE A 74 0.21 -7.51 -12.23
CA ILE A 74 0.64 -6.32 -11.48
C ILE A 74 1.05 -6.76 -10.08
N THR A 75 2.12 -6.19 -9.56
CA THR A 75 2.50 -6.30 -8.15
C THR A 75 2.25 -4.96 -7.48
N PHE A 76 1.42 -4.95 -6.45
CA PHE A 76 1.26 -3.81 -5.54
C PHE A 76 2.21 -4.00 -4.36
N ASP A 77 3.35 -3.34 -4.41
CA ASP A 77 4.28 -3.28 -3.29
C ASP A 77 3.82 -2.21 -2.30
N ILE A 78 3.55 -2.63 -1.07
CA ILE A 78 2.97 -1.79 -0.02
C ILE A 78 4.10 -1.31 0.89
N TYR A 79 4.28 -0.01 0.96
CA TYR A 79 5.32 0.63 1.76
C TYR A 79 4.71 1.39 2.94
N TYR A 80 5.53 1.55 3.97
CA TYR A 80 5.21 2.41 5.11
C TYR A 80 6.43 3.18 5.61
N THR A 81 6.19 4.35 6.18
CA THR A 81 7.21 5.23 6.75
C THR A 81 6.64 6.04 7.92
N ARG A 82 7.51 6.64 8.76
CA ARG A 82 7.09 7.60 9.80
C ARG A 82 6.97 9.03 9.28
N GLU A 83 7.53 9.31 8.11
CA GLU A 83 7.53 10.64 7.50
C GLU A 83 6.15 10.94 6.87
N GLN A 84 5.69 12.20 6.99
CA GLN A 84 4.44 12.67 6.38
C GLN A 84 4.63 13.10 4.92
N ASP A 85 5.82 13.58 4.60
CA ASP A 85 6.22 14.22 3.35
C ASP A 85 7.01 13.30 2.41
N ALA A 86 6.85 11.98 2.56
CA ALA A 86 7.55 11.05 1.69
C ALA A 86 6.91 10.93 0.31
N ASP A 87 7.75 10.96 -0.72
CA ASP A 87 7.36 10.99 -2.13
C ASP A 87 7.86 9.78 -2.93
N TYR A 88 8.85 9.04 -2.41
CA TYR A 88 9.50 7.96 -3.15
C TYR A 88 9.83 6.73 -2.27
N CYS A 89 9.68 5.54 -2.83
CA CYS A 89 9.84 4.28 -2.08
C CYS A 89 11.27 3.98 -1.61
N ASN A 90 12.28 4.62 -2.20
CA ASN A 90 13.70 4.48 -1.82
C ASN A 90 14.21 5.58 -0.88
N GLU A 91 13.32 6.36 -0.27
CA GLU A 91 13.70 7.36 0.74
C GLU A 91 14.14 6.76 2.07
N PRO A 92 15.00 7.46 2.83
CA PRO A 92 15.34 7.04 4.19
C PRO A 92 14.08 6.84 5.04
N GLY A 93 14.00 5.71 5.74
CA GLY A 93 12.86 5.40 6.61
C GLY A 93 11.73 4.62 5.94
N MET A 94 11.72 4.50 4.61
CA MET A 94 10.79 3.63 3.88
C MET A 94 11.03 2.16 4.18
N LYS A 95 9.93 1.43 4.40
CA LYS A 95 9.95 -0.01 4.66
C LYS A 95 8.89 -0.71 3.82
N LEU A 96 9.28 -1.79 3.15
CA LEU A 96 8.34 -2.69 2.48
C LEU A 96 7.57 -3.49 3.54
N LEU A 97 6.24 -3.39 3.53
CA LEU A 97 5.35 -4.24 4.33
C LEU A 97 5.20 -5.62 3.68
N GLY A 98 5.06 -5.62 2.36
CA GLY A 98 4.88 -6.80 1.54
C GLY A 98 4.17 -6.44 0.24
N SER A 99 3.75 -7.47 -0.49
CA SER A 99 3.28 -7.30 -1.87
C SER A 99 1.98 -8.06 -2.12
N LEU A 100 1.12 -7.51 -2.98
CA LEU A 100 -0.05 -8.19 -3.52
C LEU A 100 0.09 -8.33 -5.03
N LEU A 101 0.27 -9.56 -5.52
CA LEU A 101 0.32 -9.87 -6.94
C LEU A 101 -1.08 -10.18 -7.47
N ILE A 102 -1.41 -9.63 -8.63
CA ILE A 102 -2.66 -9.88 -9.35
C ILE A 102 -2.40 -10.28 -10.79
N ASP A 103 -3.31 -11.06 -11.37
CA ASP A 103 -3.24 -11.46 -12.79
C ASP A 103 -4.05 -10.52 -13.68
N LEU A 104 -3.54 -10.31 -14.89
CA LEU A 104 -4.13 -9.53 -15.97
C LEU A 104 -4.03 -10.31 -17.29
N PRO A 105 -4.78 -11.41 -17.45
CA PRO A 105 -4.66 -12.25 -18.63
C PRO A 105 -5.14 -11.58 -19.93
N GLU A 106 -5.93 -10.50 -19.86
CA GLU A 106 -6.53 -9.81 -21.02
C GLU A 106 -5.55 -8.92 -21.82
N VAL A 107 -4.33 -9.39 -22.11
CA VAL A 107 -3.26 -8.62 -22.80
C VAL A 107 -3.69 -7.99 -24.13
N HIS A 108 -4.73 -8.50 -24.78
CA HIS A 108 -5.32 -7.94 -26.00
C HIS A 108 -5.90 -6.52 -25.82
N LEU A 109 -6.16 -6.10 -24.58
CA LEU A 109 -6.63 -4.75 -24.23
C LEU A 109 -5.49 -3.75 -24.00
N GLY A 110 -4.23 -4.18 -24.14
CA GLY A 110 -3.06 -3.33 -23.92
C GLY A 110 -3.00 -2.79 -22.49
N THR A 111 -2.87 -1.47 -22.32
CA THR A 111 -2.85 -0.84 -20.99
C THR A 111 -4.24 -0.48 -20.45
N ASN A 112 -5.30 -0.66 -21.24
CA ASN A 112 -6.68 -0.37 -20.82
C ASN A 112 -7.27 -1.52 -19.97
N ARG A 113 -6.58 -1.83 -18.87
CA ARG A 113 -6.93 -2.87 -17.89
C ARG A 113 -6.82 -2.29 -16.49
N PRO A 114 -7.78 -1.44 -16.09
CA PRO A 114 -7.67 -0.72 -14.83
C PRO A 114 -7.94 -1.66 -13.64
N CYS A 115 -7.23 -1.37 -12.56
CA CYS A 115 -7.32 -2.07 -11.30
C CYS A 115 -7.65 -1.08 -10.19
N THR A 116 -8.39 -1.56 -9.21
CA THR A 116 -8.63 -0.84 -7.95
C THR A 116 -7.82 -1.50 -6.85
N PHE A 117 -7.00 -0.73 -6.15
CA PHE A 117 -6.33 -1.18 -4.93
C PHE A 117 -7.08 -0.64 -3.71
N CYS A 118 -7.17 -1.44 -2.66
CA CYS A 118 -7.78 -1.04 -1.41
C CYS A 118 -6.96 -1.49 -0.21
N LEU A 119 -6.78 -0.57 0.74
CA LEU A 119 -6.15 -0.81 2.02
C LEU A 119 -7.16 -0.59 3.13
N SER A 120 -7.22 -1.49 4.12
CA SER A 120 -8.01 -1.28 5.33
C SER A 120 -7.28 -1.78 6.57
N PHE A 121 -7.61 -1.19 7.71
CA PHE A 121 -6.92 -1.39 8.98
C PHE A 121 -7.89 -1.98 9.99
N GLY A 122 -7.76 -3.28 10.25
CA GLY A 122 -8.51 -4.00 11.27
C GLY A 122 -7.91 -3.81 12.67
N ASP A 123 -8.43 -4.57 13.63
CA ASP A 123 -7.94 -4.56 15.03
C ASP A 123 -6.46 -5.01 15.14
N MET A 124 -6.12 -6.10 14.43
CA MET A 124 -4.80 -6.75 14.52
C MET A 124 -4.14 -7.00 13.16
N GLU A 125 -4.81 -6.60 12.07
CA GLU A 125 -4.35 -6.85 10.70
C GLU A 125 -4.56 -5.64 9.78
N ILE A 126 -3.64 -5.46 8.83
CA ILE A 126 -3.81 -4.63 7.65
C ILE A 126 -4.28 -5.56 6.52
N LYS A 127 -5.37 -5.20 5.84
CA LYS A 127 -5.88 -5.94 4.68
C LYS A 127 -5.57 -5.14 3.43
N ALA A 128 -4.90 -5.77 2.48
CA ALA A 128 -4.73 -5.24 1.13
C ALA A 128 -5.57 -6.06 0.17
N ARG A 129 -6.34 -5.38 -0.68
CA ARG A 129 -7.18 -5.98 -1.70
C ARG A 129 -6.92 -5.33 -3.04
N ALA A 130 -7.09 -6.08 -4.10
CA ALA A 130 -7.02 -5.57 -5.45
C ALA A 130 -8.11 -6.19 -6.30
N PHE A 131 -8.69 -5.38 -7.17
CA PHE A 131 -9.79 -5.77 -8.05
C PHE A 131 -9.40 -5.46 -9.50
N ASN A 132 -9.38 -6.48 -10.34
CA ASN A 132 -9.24 -6.32 -11.78
C ASN A 132 -10.62 -5.91 -12.33
N GLN A 133 -10.76 -4.65 -12.75
CA GLN A 133 -12.04 -4.11 -13.21
C GLN A 133 -12.47 -4.67 -14.58
N THR A 134 -11.56 -5.32 -15.30
CA THR A 134 -11.82 -5.88 -16.64
C THR A 134 -12.61 -7.19 -16.54
N ASN A 135 -12.20 -8.08 -15.64
CA ASN A 135 -12.73 -9.44 -15.55
C ASN A 135 -13.40 -9.76 -14.20
N GLY A 136 -13.37 -8.82 -13.26
CA GLY A 136 -14.01 -8.95 -11.95
C GLY A 136 -13.23 -9.81 -10.95
N GLN A 137 -11.99 -10.21 -11.25
CA GLN A 137 -11.18 -10.98 -10.32
C GLN A 137 -10.79 -10.13 -9.10
N HIS A 138 -10.81 -10.76 -7.93
CA HIS A 138 -10.50 -10.15 -6.66
C HIS A 138 -9.37 -10.90 -5.96
N TYR A 139 -8.40 -10.14 -5.47
CA TYR A 139 -7.21 -10.63 -4.80
C TYR A 139 -7.11 -9.97 -3.42
N GLN A 140 -6.57 -10.70 -2.45
CA GLN A 140 -6.36 -10.14 -1.11
C GLN A 140 -5.16 -10.77 -0.41
N THR A 141 -4.54 -9.98 0.46
CA THR A 141 -3.54 -10.43 1.42
C THR A 141 -3.71 -9.68 2.73
N LYS A 142 -3.11 -10.21 3.80
CA LYS A 142 -3.20 -9.65 5.14
C LYS A 142 -1.83 -9.60 5.80
N PHE A 143 -1.60 -8.55 6.58
CA PHE A 143 -0.36 -8.34 7.33
C PHE A 143 -0.69 -8.10 8.81
N GLU A 144 0.01 -8.75 9.73
CA GLU A 144 -0.18 -8.52 11.16
C GLU A 144 0.46 -7.22 11.62
N PHE A 145 -0.21 -6.46 12.50
CA PHE A 145 0.40 -5.27 13.12
C PHE A 145 1.58 -5.60 14.04
N ASN A 146 1.67 -6.83 14.55
CA ASN A 146 2.74 -7.19 15.48
C ASN A 146 4.13 -7.24 14.81
N THR A 147 4.20 -7.27 13.48
CA THR A 147 5.44 -7.12 12.73
C THR A 147 6.07 -5.72 12.89
N PHE A 148 5.33 -4.73 13.43
CA PHE A 148 5.82 -3.37 13.72
C PHE A 148 6.49 -3.21 15.10
N LYS A 149 6.43 -4.23 15.98
CA LYS A 149 7.04 -4.19 17.32
C LYS A 149 8.40 -4.89 17.37
N VAL A 150 9.43 -4.22 16.86
CA VAL A 150 10.81 -4.51 17.27
C VAL A 150 11.21 -3.47 18.32
N ILE A 151 11.30 -3.95 19.57
CA ILE A 151 11.90 -3.35 20.77
C ILE A 151 11.07 -2.27 21.51
N TRP A 152 10.25 -2.74 22.44
CA TRP A 152 10.28 -2.26 23.83
C TRP A 152 10.24 -3.50 24.74
N LEU A 153 11.39 -4.14 24.93
CA LEU A 153 11.61 -5.00 26.10
C LEU A 153 11.81 -4.06 27.29
N CYS A 154 10.72 -3.61 27.91
CA CYS A 154 10.81 -3.11 29.27
C CYS A 154 10.84 -4.33 30.19
N PHE A 155 12.03 -4.92 30.39
CA PHE A 155 12.25 -5.75 31.56
C PHE A 155 12.08 -4.85 32.79
N LYS A 156 10.97 -5.01 33.51
CA LYS A 156 10.94 -4.72 34.94
C LYS A 156 11.07 -6.05 35.64
N ALA A 157 12.32 -6.50 35.83
CA ALA A 157 12.61 -7.48 36.86
C ALA A 157 12.59 -6.74 38.21
N ARG A 158 11.77 -7.24 39.13
CA ARG A 158 12.04 -7.12 40.57
C ARG A 158 13.01 -8.23 40.95
#